data_AF-A0A534X4W6-F1
#
_entry.id   AF-A0A534X4W6-F1
#
_cell.length_a   1.000
_cell.length_b   1.000
_cell.length_c   1.000
_cell.angle_alpha   90.00
_cell.angle_beta   90.00
_cell.angle_gamma   90.00
#
_symmetry.space_group_name_H-M   'P 1'
#
loop_
_entity.id
_entity.type
_entity.pdbx_description
1 polymer ?
#
loop_
_entity_poly.entity_id
_entity_poly.type
_entity_poly.pdbx_seq_one_letter_code
_entity_poly.pdbx_strand_id
1 'polypeptide(L)'
;MTPAVARRLVRLTPERLLAAARRRTGLDDFGDPAFREPLERLLASIEAEARLTLIGRIAARHDLSGMLVNRLRIEHDRRQHPEIGDE
;
A
#
# COMPACT_ATOMS: atom_id res chain seq x y z
N MET A 1 -5.91 -18.84 -17.25
CA MET A 1 -5.22 -18.91 -15.94
C MET A 1 -6.24 -18.68 -14.83
N THR A 2 -6.26 -19.50 -13.77
CA THR A 2 -7.30 -19.41 -12.74
C THR A 2 -7.07 -18.24 -11.76
N PRO A 3 -8.13 -17.71 -11.11
CA PRO A 3 -8.01 -16.68 -10.08
C PRO A 3 -7.08 -17.09 -8.91
N ALA A 4 -7.06 -18.38 -8.56
CA ALA A 4 -6.18 -18.92 -7.52
C ALA A 4 -4.68 -18.78 -7.89
N VAL A 5 -4.32 -19.03 -9.15
CA VAL A 5 -2.95 -18.84 -9.63
C VAL A 5 -2.56 -17.37 -9.62
N ALA A 6 -3.46 -16.47 -10.06
CA ALA A 6 -3.21 -15.03 -10.04
C ALA A 6 -2.99 -14.50 -8.60
N ARG A 7 -3.77 -14.98 -7.61
CA ARG A 7 -3.57 -14.66 -6.19
C ARG A 7 -2.21 -15.09 -5.66
N ARG A 8 -1.73 -16.26 -6.07
CA ARG A 8 -0.44 -16.80 -5.61
C ARG A 8 0.75 -16.05 -6.22
N LEU A 9 0.64 -15.62 -7.48
CA LEU A 9 1.66 -14.84 -8.18
C LEU A 9 1.75 -13.40 -7.65
N VAL A 10 0.61 -12.76 -7.41
CA VAL A 10 0.53 -11.37 -6.95
C VAL A 10 -0.24 -11.32 -5.64
N ARG A 11 0.50 -11.37 -4.53
CA ARG A 11 -0.08 -11.29 -3.18
C ARG A 11 -0.29 -9.83 -2.78
N LEU A 12 -1.53 -9.50 -2.42
CA LEU A 12 -1.96 -8.19 -1.93
C LEU A 12 -2.15 -8.28 -0.41
N THR A 13 -1.05 -8.36 0.34
CA THR A 13 -1.10 -8.38 1.82
C THR A 13 -0.50 -7.10 2.37
N PRO A 14 -0.97 -6.60 3.54
CA PRO A 14 -0.44 -5.39 4.15
C PRO A 14 1.07 -5.44 4.30
N GLU A 15 1.62 -6.53 4.82
CA GLU A 15 3.04 -6.71 5.12
C GLU A 15 3.89 -6.60 3.86
N ARG A 16 3.44 -7.19 2.75
CA ARG A 16 4.17 -7.16 1.48
C ARG A 16 4.15 -5.80 0.83
N LEU A 17 3.03 -5.08 0.95
CA LEU A 17 2.89 -3.73 0.41
C LEU A 17 3.71 -2.72 1.24
N LEU A 18 3.61 -2.78 2.58
CA LEU A 18 4.41 -1.97 3.49
C LEU A 18 5.91 -2.23 3.27
N ALA A 19 6.34 -3.49 3.24
CA ALA A 19 7.74 -3.82 3.00
C ALA A 19 8.23 -3.39 1.60
N ALA A 20 7.35 -3.42 0.58
CA ALA A 20 7.70 -2.92 -0.75
C ALA A 20 7.86 -1.40 -0.77
N ALA A 21 6.99 -0.66 -0.08
CA ALA A 21 7.12 0.78 0.06
C ALA A 21 8.44 1.15 0.76
N ARG A 22 8.75 0.49 1.88
CA ARG A 22 10.02 0.68 2.61
C ARG A 22 11.24 0.46 1.73
N ARG A 23 11.29 -0.65 0.98
CA ARG A 23 12.41 -0.93 0.06
C ARG A 23 12.56 0.11 -1.04
N ARG A 24 11.46 0.71 -1.50
CA ARG A 24 11.48 1.72 -2.58
C ARG A 24 11.92 3.09 -2.11
N THR A 25 11.65 3.45 -0.86
CA THR A 25 11.93 4.79 -0.32
C THR A 25 13.16 4.83 0.58
N GLY A 26 13.53 3.72 1.21
CA GLY A 26 14.49 3.71 2.33
C GLY A 26 13.90 4.24 3.65
N LEU A 27 12.61 4.57 3.68
CA LEU A 27 11.89 5.11 4.84
C LEU A 27 11.03 4.01 5.48
N ASP A 28 10.79 4.07 6.78
CA ASP A 28 10.04 3.04 7.52
C ASP A 28 8.89 3.54 8.39
N ASP A 29 8.84 4.86 8.61
CA ASP A 29 7.84 5.56 9.40
C ASP A 29 6.67 6.03 8.53
N PHE A 30 5.52 5.39 8.74
CA PHE A 30 4.26 5.71 8.06
C PHE A 30 3.39 6.68 8.89
N GLY A 31 3.94 7.33 9.92
CA GLY A 31 3.19 8.23 10.78
C GLY A 31 2.11 7.50 11.59
N ASP A 32 0.97 8.18 11.80
CA ASP A 32 -0.15 7.67 12.60
C ASP A 32 -0.56 6.24 12.16
N PRO A 33 -0.55 5.23 13.07
CA PRO A 33 -0.92 3.85 12.76
C PRO A 33 -2.36 3.66 12.27
N ALA A 34 -3.26 4.64 12.46
CA ALA A 34 -4.68 4.56 12.08
C ALA A 34 -4.91 4.27 10.59
N PHE A 35 -3.93 4.51 9.70
CA PHE A 35 -4.06 4.15 8.28
C PHE A 35 -4.08 2.64 8.01
N ARG A 36 -3.62 1.81 8.95
CA ARG A 36 -3.51 0.35 8.75
C ARG A 36 -4.86 -0.32 8.63
N GLU A 37 -5.82 0.04 9.49
CA GLU A 37 -7.16 -0.54 9.45
C GLU A 37 -7.89 -0.27 8.11
N PRO A 38 -7.98 0.98 7.59
CA PRO A 38 -8.53 1.23 6.26
C PRO A 38 -7.83 0.45 5.15
N LEU A 39 -6.51 0.30 5.20
CA LEU A 39 -5.74 -0.50 4.24
C LEU A 39 -6.15 -1.97 4.30
N GLU A 40 -6.24 -2.55 5.49
CA GLU A 40 -6.66 -3.94 5.68
C GLU A 40 -8.07 -4.19 5.17
N ARG A 41 -9.02 -3.28 5.46
CA ARG A 41 -10.39 -3.37 4.95
C ARG A 41 -10.44 -3.27 3.42
N LEU A 42 -9.67 -2.35 2.83
CA LEU A 42 -9.57 -2.21 1.37
C LEU A 42 -9.04 -3.51 0.73
N LEU A 43 -7.98 -4.08 1.30
CA LEU A 43 -7.42 -5.35 0.81
C LEU A 43 -8.40 -6.51 0.96
N ALA A 44 -9.13 -6.58 2.08
CA ALA A 44 -10.17 -7.58 2.28
C ALA A 44 -11.28 -7.48 1.24
N SER A 45 -11.77 -6.27 0.96
CA SER A 45 -12.78 -6.02 -0.09
C SER A 45 -12.27 -6.38 -1.49
N ILE A 46 -11.02 -6.01 -1.83
CA ILE A 46 -10.39 -6.40 -3.11
C ILE A 46 -10.33 -7.92 -3.25
N GLU A 47 -9.97 -8.64 -2.19
CA GLU A 47 -9.88 -10.10 -2.25
C GLU A 47 -11.25 -10.79 -2.30
N ALA A 48 -12.25 -10.25 -1.62
CA ALA A 48 -13.59 -10.82 -1.54
C ALA A 48 -14.45 -10.52 -2.78
N GLU A 49 -14.41 -9.29 -3.29
CA GLU A 49 -15.45 -8.77 -4.19
C GLU A 49 -14.94 -8.42 -5.59
N ALA A 50 -13.70 -7.91 -5.72
CA ALA A 50 -13.24 -7.28 -6.96
C ALA A 50 -12.97 -8.24 -8.13
N ARG A 51 -12.93 -9.57 -7.89
CA ARG A 51 -12.73 -10.63 -8.91
C ARG A 51 -11.63 -10.32 -9.93
N LEU A 52 -10.51 -9.76 -9.44
CA LEU A 52 -9.45 -9.24 -10.31
C LEU A 52 -8.81 -10.33 -11.19
N THR A 53 -8.60 -10.00 -12.47
CA THR A 53 -7.72 -10.74 -13.37
C THR A 53 -6.25 -10.58 -12.93
N LEU A 54 -5.32 -11.32 -13.53
CA LEU A 54 -3.89 -11.14 -13.23
C LEU A 54 -3.43 -9.70 -13.45
N ILE A 55 -3.79 -9.11 -14.59
CA ILE A 55 -3.42 -7.72 -14.93
C ILE A 55 -4.03 -6.77 -13.89
N GLY A 56 -5.31 -6.97 -13.52
CA GLY A 56 -5.97 -6.19 -12.48
C GLY A 56 -5.26 -6.27 -11.12
N ARG A 57 -4.77 -7.47 -10.74
CA ARG A 57 -3.99 -7.63 -9.51
C ARG A 57 -2.63 -6.95 -9.57
N ILE A 58 -1.96 -6.96 -10.73
CA ILE A 58 -0.70 -6.24 -10.94
C ILE A 58 -0.92 -4.74 -10.79
N ALA A 59 -1.97 -4.20 -11.42
CA ALA A 59 -2.35 -2.79 -11.31
C ALA A 59 -2.67 -2.41 -9.86
N ALA A 60 -3.56 -3.16 -9.19
CA ALA A 60 -3.89 -2.91 -7.78
C ALA A 60 -2.65 -2.93 -6.87
N ARG A 61 -1.72 -3.89 -7.08
CA ARG A 61 -0.47 -3.92 -6.33
C ARG A 61 0.38 -2.67 -6.58
N HIS A 62 0.48 -2.23 -7.82
CA HIS A 62 1.24 -1.05 -8.20
C HIS A 62 0.68 0.19 -7.50
N ASP A 63 -0.63 0.41 -7.59
CA ASP A 63 -1.30 1.60 -7.06
C ASP A 63 -1.23 1.65 -5.53
N LEU A 64 -1.57 0.55 -4.85
CA LEU A 64 -1.46 0.45 -3.40
C LEU A 64 -0.02 0.65 -2.91
N SER A 65 0.96 0.12 -3.64
CA SER A 65 2.38 0.36 -3.30
C SER A 65 2.74 1.83 -3.49
N GLY A 66 2.24 2.49 -4.53
CA GLY A 66 2.44 3.92 -4.79
C GLY A 66 1.86 4.79 -3.68
N MET A 67 0.63 4.50 -3.23
CA MET A 67 -0.01 5.19 -2.11
C MET A 67 0.82 5.10 -0.83
N LEU A 68 1.36 3.93 -0.52
CA LEU A 68 2.21 3.71 0.67
C LEU A 68 3.57 4.39 0.55
N VAL A 69 4.17 4.42 -0.64
CA VAL A 69 5.39 5.20 -0.93
C VAL A 69 5.15 6.68 -0.70
N ASN A 70 4.04 7.21 -1.19
CA ASN A 70 3.67 8.61 -1.00
C ASN A 70 3.45 8.92 0.48
N ARG A 71 2.76 8.03 1.22
CA ARG A 71 2.60 8.19 2.67
C ARG A 71 3.95 8.31 3.38
N LEU A 72 4.91 7.41 3.10
CA LEU A 72 6.25 7.49 3.71
C LEU A 72 6.95 8.82 3.41
N ARG A 73 6.85 9.32 2.18
CA ARG A 73 7.45 10.60 1.79
C ARG A 73 6.79 11.76 2.52
N ILE A 74 5.46 11.82 2.52
CA ILE A 74 4.70 12.87 3.23
C ILE A 74 5.06 12.90 4.72
N GLU A 75 5.13 11.74 5.37
CA GLU A 75 5.49 11.66 6.80
C GLU A 75 6.97 11.97 7.06
N HIS A 76 7.85 11.71 6.09
CA HIS A 76 9.24 12.17 6.16
C HIS A 76 9.33 13.69 6.01
N ASP A 77 8.69 14.24 4.98
CA ASP A 77 8.71 15.67 4.67
C ASP A 77 8.12 16.48 5.83
N ARG A 78 6.97 16.08 6.39
CA ARG A 78 6.38 16.72 7.59
C ARG A 78 7.29 16.74 8.81
N ARG A 79 8.14 15.72 8.98
CA ARG A 79 9.10 15.68 10.08
C ARG A 79 10.33 16.55 9.82
N GLN A 80 10.75 16.68 8.56
CA GLN A 80 11.85 17.56 8.18
C GLN A 80 11.43 19.03 8.10
N HIS A 81 10.15 19.27 7.82
CA HIS A 81 9.54 20.57 7.60
C HIS A 81 8.23 20.69 8.41
N PRO A 82 8.32 20.92 9.74
CA PRO A 82 7.13 21.06 10.60
C PRO A 82 6.15 22.14 10.11
N GLU A 83 6.64 23.16 9.39
CA GLU A 83 5.86 24.23 8.78
C GLU A 83 4.81 23.76 7.77
N ILE A 84 4.93 22.53 7.24
CA ILE A 84 3.97 21.93 6.31
C ILE A 84 2.59 21.70 6.95
N GLY A 85 2.51 21.66 8.29
CA GLY A 85 1.27 21.42 9.04
C GLY A 85 0.52 22.67 9.49
N ASP A 86 1.05 23.86 9.25
CA ASP A 86 0.60 25.12 9.88
C ASP A 86 -0.47 25.91 9.08
N GLU A 87 -1.15 25.28 8.12
CA GLU A 87 -2.16 25.92 7.25
C GLU A 87 -3.61 25.60 7.64
#